data_AF-A0A925P8C2-F1
#
_entry.id   AF-A0A925P8C2-F1
#
_cell.length_a   1.000
_cell.length_b   1.000
_cell.length_c   1.000
_cell.angle_alpha   90.00
_cell.angle_beta   90.00
_cell.angle_gamma   90.00
#
_symmetry.space_group_name_H-M   'P 1'
#
loop_
_entity.id
_entity.type
_entity.pdbx_description
1 polymer ?
#
loop_
_entity_poly.entity_id
_entity_poly.type
_entity_poly.pdbx_seq_one_letter_code
_entity_poly.pdbx_strand_id
1 'polypeptide(L)'
;MPPEAVIRTEQARHQRGHFNLIHHETGYKADIYLIGADPLHAWALPLRRRLRWSADLELMVAPPEYVVRRKLEFFREGGSAKHPLDFRSIQETTGLDEATMVPWLARMNLADLWQEIKAGRS
;
A
#
# COMPACT_ATOMS: atom_id res chain seq x y z
N MET A 1 14.26 -4.50 -17.53
CA MET A 1 13.36 -3.33 -17.47
C MET A 1 12.24 -3.52 -18.49
N PRO A 2 10.99 -3.08 -18.24
CA PRO A 2 9.95 -3.11 -19.25
C PRO A 2 10.21 -2.10 -20.38
N PRO A 3 9.70 -2.31 -21.60
CA PRO A 3 9.81 -1.35 -22.69
C PRO A 3 9.16 0.01 -22.35
N GLU A 4 9.69 1.10 -22.88
CA GLU A 4 9.21 2.46 -22.59
C GLU A 4 7.71 2.66 -22.90
N ALA A 5 7.22 2.08 -24.00
CA ALA A 5 5.81 2.16 -24.36
C ALA A 5 4.90 1.58 -23.25
N VAL A 6 5.31 0.48 -22.62
CA VAL A 6 4.57 -0.13 -21.51
C VAL A 6 4.54 0.81 -20.30
N ILE A 7 5.67 1.43 -19.98
CA ILE A 7 5.76 2.39 -18.87
C ILE A 7 4.82 3.58 -19.11
N ARG A 8 4.79 4.12 -20.34
CA ARG A 8 3.90 5.23 -20.70
C ARG A 8 2.43 4.85 -20.62
N THR A 9 2.07 3.64 -21.04
CA THR A 9 0.71 3.12 -20.89
C THR A 9 0.30 2.99 -19.42
N GLU A 10 1.18 2.43 -18.59
CA GLU A 10 0.92 2.28 -17.15
C GLU A 10 0.85 3.63 -16.43
N GLN A 11 1.65 4.61 -16.85
CA GLN A 11 1.61 5.98 -16.32
C GLN A 11 0.28 6.70 -16.61
N ALA A 12 -0.33 6.41 -17.77
CA ALA A 12 -1.59 7.03 -18.17
C ALA A 12 -2.82 6.44 -17.45
N ARG A 13 -2.67 5.35 -16.69
CA ARG A 13 -3.77 4.78 -15.92
C ARG A 13 -4.15 5.71 -14.77
N HIS A 14 -5.44 5.98 -14.64
CA HIS A 14 -5.98 6.82 -13.58
C HIS A 14 -5.87 6.17 -12.19
N GLN A 15 -5.82 4.83 -12.14
CA GLN A 15 -5.66 4.04 -10.93
C GLN A 15 -4.79 2.82 -11.25
N ARG A 16 -3.98 2.38 -10.28
CA ARG A 16 -3.22 1.11 -10.33
C ARG A 16 -2.19 0.97 -11.46
N GLY A 17 -1.73 2.09 -12.03
CA GLY A 17 -0.57 2.09 -12.92
C GLY A 17 0.66 1.52 -12.22
N HIS A 18 1.20 0.42 -12.71
CA HIS A 18 2.38 -0.21 -12.12
C HIS A 18 3.14 -1.05 -13.14
N PHE A 19 4.42 -1.29 -12.87
CA PHE A 19 5.23 -2.22 -13.65
C PHE A 19 6.27 -2.92 -12.78
N ASN A 20 6.75 -4.05 -13.26
CA ASN A 20 7.76 -4.83 -12.55
C ASN A 20 9.15 -4.51 -13.08
N LEU A 21 10.09 -4.31 -12.16
CA LEU A 21 11.51 -4.35 -12.44
C LEU A 21 12.05 -5.70 -11.98
N ILE A 22 12.59 -6.48 -12.93
CA ILE A 22 13.19 -7.78 -12.66
C ILE A 22 14.69 -7.66 -12.94
N HIS A 23 15.50 -8.00 -11.94
CA HIS A 23 16.94 -8.16 -12.09
C HIS A 23 17.22 -9.60 -12.50
N HIS A 24 17.54 -9.82 -13.78
CA HIS A 24 17.59 -11.16 -14.38
C HIS A 24 18.66 -12.06 -13.77
N GLU A 25 19.80 -11.50 -13.35
CA GLU A 25 20.91 -12.28 -12.79
C GLU A 25 20.59 -12.85 -11.41
N THR A 26 19.96 -12.07 -10.54
CA THR A 26 19.64 -12.50 -9.17
C THR A 26 18.21 -13.03 -9.02
N GLY A 27 17.34 -12.79 -10.00
CA GLY A 27 15.91 -13.08 -9.92
C GLY A 27 15.12 -12.12 -9.03
N TYR A 28 15.73 -11.04 -8.51
CA TYR A 28 15.01 -10.08 -7.67
C TYR A 28 13.96 -9.32 -8.48
N LYS A 29 12.81 -9.08 -7.85
CA LYS A 29 11.71 -8.31 -8.40
C LYS A 29 11.37 -7.14 -7.49
N ALA A 30 11.18 -5.97 -8.09
CA ALA A 30 10.56 -4.82 -7.46
C ALA A 30 9.31 -4.42 -8.25
N ASP A 31 8.18 -4.29 -7.55
CA ASP A 31 6.93 -3.78 -8.10
C ASP A 31 6.93 -2.24 -7.97
N ILE A 32 6.89 -1.54 -9.09
CA ILE A 32 6.93 -0.07 -9.15
C ILE A 32 5.52 0.47 -9.36
N TYR A 33 5.01 1.20 -8.38
CA TYR A 33 3.71 1.87 -8.46
C TYR A 33 3.90 3.34 -8.81
N LEU A 34 3.16 3.80 -9.82
CA LEU A 34 3.21 5.19 -10.27
C LEU A 34 2.18 6.02 -9.51
N ILE A 35 2.57 7.23 -9.12
CA ILE A 35 1.66 8.15 -8.41
C ILE A 35 0.50 8.54 -9.32
N GLY A 36 0.79 8.91 -10.57
CA GLY A 36 -0.21 9.20 -11.60
C GLY A 36 -1.31 10.15 -11.10
N ALA A 37 -2.55 9.82 -11.43
CA ALA A 37 -3.75 10.47 -10.90
C ALA A 37 -4.37 9.70 -9.72
N ASP A 38 -3.63 8.75 -9.12
CA ASP A 38 -4.16 7.91 -8.04
C ASP A 38 -4.28 8.72 -6.74
N PRO A 39 -5.51 8.96 -6.24
CA PRO A 39 -5.72 9.80 -5.06
C PRO A 39 -5.03 9.25 -3.82
N LEU A 40 -4.90 7.92 -3.69
CA LEU A 40 -4.31 7.29 -2.51
C LEU A 40 -2.79 7.50 -2.50
N HIS A 41 -2.12 7.38 -3.65
CA HIS A 41 -0.69 7.68 -3.77
C HIS A 41 -0.41 9.17 -3.53
N ALA A 42 -1.23 10.06 -4.11
CA ALA A 42 -1.10 11.50 -3.93
C ALA A 42 -1.23 11.91 -2.46
N TRP A 43 -2.14 11.27 -1.71
CA TRP A 43 -2.30 11.48 -0.28
C TRP A 43 -1.13 10.91 0.55
N ALA A 44 -0.62 9.71 0.21
CA ALA A 44 0.40 9.03 1.01
C ALA A 44 1.81 9.60 0.83
N LEU A 45 2.15 10.10 -0.37
CA LEU A 45 3.49 10.58 -0.70
C LEU A 45 4.01 11.69 0.24
N PRO A 46 3.24 12.75 0.57
CA PRO A 46 3.71 13.76 1.52
C PRO A 46 3.85 13.22 2.95
N LEU A 47 3.15 12.13 3.29
CA LEU A 47 3.11 11.51 4.61
C LEU A 47 4.16 10.39 4.79
N ARG A 48 5.04 10.19 3.81
CA ARG A 48 6.12 9.20 3.88
C ARG A 48 7.02 9.43 5.10
N ARG A 49 7.39 8.35 5.77
CA ARG A 49 8.22 8.36 6.97
C ARG A 49 9.67 8.06 6.59
N ARG A 50 10.63 8.73 7.25
CA ARG A 50 12.06 8.41 7.16
C ARG A 50 12.37 7.29 8.15
N LEU A 51 12.99 6.23 7.66
CA LEU A 51 13.44 5.10 8.47
C LEU A 51 14.94 4.92 8.24
N ARG A 52 15.73 5.02 9.31
CA ARG A 52 17.15 4.66 9.25
C ARG A 52 17.27 3.14 9.26
N TRP A 53 17.75 2.57 8.15
CA TRP A 53 17.93 1.12 7.99
C TRP A 53 19.32 0.67 8.45
N SER A 54 20.34 1.45 8.15
CA SER A 54 21.72 1.27 8.61
C SER A 54 22.35 2.63 8.93
N ALA A 55 23.62 2.64 9.34
CA ALA A 55 24.34 3.89 9.61
C ALA A 55 24.42 4.83 8.39
N ASP A 56 24.38 4.27 7.20
CA ASP A 56 24.61 4.89 5.89
C ASP A 56 23.37 4.88 4.97
N LEU A 57 22.27 4.23 5.37
CA LEU A 57 21.06 4.11 4.56
C LEU A 57 19.81 4.60 5.30
N GLU A 58 19.16 5.60 4.72
CA GLU A 58 17.84 6.08 5.11
C GLU A 58 16.81 5.75 4.02
N LEU A 59 15.72 5.12 4.41
CA LEU A 59 14.63 4.72 3.54
C LEU A 59 13.42 5.64 3.73
N MET A 60 12.78 6.00 2.63
CA MET A 60 11.47 6.62 2.66
C MET A 60 10.42 5.53 2.54
N VAL A 61 9.66 5.30 3.61
CA VAL A 61 8.60 4.29 3.65
C VAL A 61 7.23 4.95 3.65
N ALA A 62 6.24 4.28 3.06
CA ALA A 62 4.87 4.76 3.09
C ALA A 62 4.34 4.80 4.54
N PRO A 63 3.40 5.71 4.85
CA PRO A 63 2.73 5.68 6.15
C PRO A 63 1.99 4.34 6.35
N PRO A 64 1.93 3.78 7.57
CA PRO A 64 1.27 2.51 7.85
C PRO A 64 -0.20 2.53 7.44
N GLU A 65 -0.88 3.67 7.55
CA GLU A 65 -2.27 3.86 7.13
C GLU A 65 -2.45 3.60 5.62
N TYR A 66 -1.47 3.98 4.80
CA TYR A 66 -1.47 3.63 3.37
C TYR A 66 -1.34 2.12 3.17
N VAL A 67 -0.42 1.48 3.90
CA VAL A 67 -0.15 0.03 3.80
C VAL A 67 -1.39 -0.77 4.18
N VAL A 68 -2.06 -0.39 5.28
CA VAL A 68 -3.30 -1.01 5.73
C VAL A 68 -4.39 -0.88 4.67
N ARG A 69 -4.59 0.31 4.08
CA ARG A 69 -5.60 0.51 3.03
C ARG A 69 -5.37 -0.37 1.81
N ARG A 70 -4.12 -0.45 1.32
CA ARG A 70 -3.79 -1.32 0.17
C ARG A 70 -4.05 -2.78 0.50
N LYS A 71 -3.68 -3.25 1.70
CA LYS A 71 -3.96 -4.63 2.14
C LYS A 71 -5.47 -4.91 2.17
N LEU A 72 -6.30 -3.99 2.67
CA LEU A 72 -7.76 -4.15 2.67
C LEU A 72 -8.36 -4.18 1.26
N GLU A 73 -7.86 -3.33 0.35
CA GLU A 73 -8.27 -3.33 -1.06
C GLU A 73 -7.95 -4.67 -1.74
N PHE A 74 -6.73 -5.18 -1.55
CA PHE A 74 -6.32 -6.49 -2.06
C PHE A 74 -7.09 -7.65 -1.42
N PHE A 75 -7.43 -7.56 -0.14
CA PHE A 75 -8.25 -8.56 0.54
C PHE A 75 -9.64 -8.66 -0.10
N ARG A 76 -10.29 -7.52 -0.32
CA ARG A 76 -11.61 -7.46 -0.97
C ARG A 76 -11.59 -8.05 -2.38
N GLU A 77 -10.52 -7.83 -3.14
CA GLU A 77 -10.45 -8.19 -4.57
C GLU A 77 -9.92 -9.60 -4.83
N GLY A 78 -9.03 -10.09 -3.98
CA GLY A 78 -8.34 -11.34 -4.19
C GLY A 78 -8.71 -12.46 -3.21
N GLY A 79 -9.55 -12.19 -2.20
CA GLY A 79 -9.89 -13.16 -1.15
C GLY A 79 -8.65 -13.72 -0.44
N SER A 80 -7.52 -13.01 -0.46
CA SER A 80 -6.26 -13.54 0.06
C SER A 80 -6.35 -13.64 1.57
N ALA A 81 -6.34 -14.86 2.09
CA ALA A 81 -6.43 -15.23 3.50
C ALA A 81 -5.21 -14.80 4.36
N LYS A 82 -4.53 -13.69 4.01
CA LYS A 82 -3.53 -13.08 4.88
C LYS A 82 -4.27 -12.30 5.97
N HIS A 83 -4.46 -13.03 7.07
CA HIS A 83 -5.34 -12.82 8.20
C HIS A 83 -5.43 -11.39 8.81
N PRO A 84 -6.50 -11.12 9.59
CA PRO A 84 -6.63 -10.00 10.53
C PRO A 84 -5.44 -9.75 11.48
N LEU A 85 -4.58 -10.75 11.67
CA LEU A 85 -3.37 -10.69 12.50
C LEU A 85 -2.35 -9.67 11.98
N ASP A 86 -2.21 -9.52 10.66
CA ASP A 86 -1.32 -8.53 10.05
C ASP A 86 -1.72 -7.09 10.43
N PHE A 87 -3.02 -6.82 10.49
CA PHE A 87 -3.53 -5.48 10.80
C PHE A 87 -3.34 -5.11 12.27
N ARG A 88 -3.59 -6.07 13.18
CA ARG A 88 -3.33 -5.87 14.61
C ARG A 88 -1.85 -5.63 14.88
N SER A 89 -0.96 -6.41 14.28
CA SER A 89 0.49 -6.20 14.43
C SER A 89 0.94 -4.85 13.89
N ILE A 90 0.39 -4.37 12.76
CA ILE A 90 0.69 -3.02 12.23
C ILE A 90 0.19 -1.94 13.20
N GLN A 91 -1.01 -2.09 13.75
CA GLN A 91 -1.56 -1.14 14.72
C GLN A 91 -0.71 -1.08 16.00
N GLU A 92 -0.34 -2.22 16.54
CA GLU A 92 0.46 -2.35 17.78
C GLU A 92 1.90 -1.85 17.60
N THR A 93 2.50 -2.05 16.42
CA THR A 93 3.93 -1.75 16.19
C THR A 93 4.19 -0.34 15.68
N THR A 94 3.28 0.20 14.86
CA THR A 94 3.59 1.40 14.04
C THR A 94 2.85 2.67 14.46
N GLY A 95 1.80 2.54 15.28
CA GLY A 95 0.87 3.62 15.59
C GLY A 95 0.06 4.03 14.36
N LEU A 96 -1.26 3.77 14.40
CA LEU A 96 -2.18 4.03 13.29
C LEU A 96 -3.08 5.21 13.65
N ASP A 97 -3.08 6.26 12.82
CA ASP A 97 -4.07 7.33 12.93
C ASP A 97 -5.36 6.94 12.21
N GLU A 98 -6.26 6.30 12.96
CA GLU A 98 -7.57 5.87 12.46
C GLU A 98 -8.40 7.02 11.90
N ALA A 99 -8.27 8.25 12.41
CA ALA A 99 -9.05 9.39 11.96
C ALA A 99 -8.74 9.72 10.49
N THR A 100 -7.49 9.55 10.07
CA THR A 100 -7.10 9.74 8.67
C THR A 100 -7.68 8.67 7.76
N MET A 101 -7.99 7.48 8.29
CA MET A 101 -8.46 6.33 7.53
C MET A 101 -9.95 6.33 7.27
N VAL A 102 -10.76 6.86 8.18
CA VAL A 102 -12.24 6.85 8.08
C VAL A 102 -12.75 7.35 6.71
N PRO A 103 -12.31 8.51 6.17
CA PRO A 103 -12.79 9.00 4.88
C PRO A 103 -12.49 8.05 3.72
N TRP A 104 -11.37 7.34 3.79
CA TRP A 104 -10.92 6.40 2.76
C TRP A 104 -11.62 5.06 2.86
N LEU A 105 -11.81 4.55 4.08
CA LEU A 105 -12.58 3.33 4.30
C LEU A 105 -14.01 3.49 3.78
N ALA A 106 -14.63 4.66 4.00
CA ALA A 106 -15.93 4.97 3.43
C ALA A 106 -15.88 5.02 1.90
N ARG A 107 -14.93 5.76 1.31
CA ARG A 107 -14.77 5.88 -0.15
C ARG A 107 -14.52 4.55 -0.85
N MET A 108 -13.86 3.61 -0.18
CA MET A 108 -13.52 2.29 -0.71
C MET A 108 -14.56 1.22 -0.35
N ASN A 109 -15.63 1.56 0.37
CA ASN A 109 -16.62 0.61 0.89
C ASN A 109 -15.98 -0.52 1.73
N LEU A 110 -15.05 -0.15 2.62
CA LEU A 110 -14.27 -1.04 3.49
C LEU A 110 -14.54 -0.79 4.99
N ALA A 111 -15.48 0.09 5.32
CA ALA A 111 -15.78 0.45 6.70
C ALA A 111 -16.24 -0.77 7.53
N ASP A 112 -17.15 -1.57 6.99
CA ASP A 112 -17.69 -2.75 7.70
C ASP A 112 -16.61 -3.81 7.92
N LEU A 113 -15.82 -4.12 6.89
CA LEU A 113 -14.67 -5.03 6.99
C LEU A 113 -13.67 -4.58 8.05
N TRP A 114 -13.41 -3.27 8.14
CA TRP A 114 -12.54 -2.71 9.18
C TRP A 114 -13.10 -2.94 10.59
N GLN A 115 -14.41 -2.79 10.77
CA GLN A 115 -15.06 -3.05 12.06
C GLN A 115 -15.05 -4.54 12.43
N GLU A 116 -15.24 -5.44 11.47
CA GLU A 116 -15.14 -6.89 11.68
C GLU A 116 -13.74 -7.30 12.15
N ILE A 117 -12.70 -6.79 11.48
CA ILE A 117 -11.29 -7.00 11.85
C ILE A 117 -11.01 -6.48 13.26
N LYS A 118 -11.51 -5.28 13.61
CA LYS A 118 -11.37 -4.70 14.95
C LYS A 118 -12.10 -5.49 16.04
N ALA A 119 -13.28 -6.02 15.73
CA ALA A 119 -14.08 -6.81 16.66
C ALA A 119 -13.50 -8.22 16.90
N GLY A 120 -12.44 -8.61 16.17
CA GLY A 120 -11.86 -9.95 16.23
C GLY A 120 -12.81 -11.04 15.73
N ARG A 121 -13.85 -10.66 14.99
CA ARG A 121 -14.80 -11.58 14.37
C ARG A 121 -14.28 -11.92 12.97
N SER A 122 -13.47 -12.98 12.90
CA SER A 122 -13.09 -13.66 11.66
C SER A 122 -13.09 -15.15 11.86
#